data_AF-A0A7X4WCZ6-F1
#
_entry.id   AF-A0A7X4WCZ6-F1
#
_cell.length_a   1.000
_cell.length_b   1.000
_cell.length_c   1.000
_cell.angle_alpha   90.00
_cell.angle_beta   90.00
_cell.angle_gamma   90.00
#
_symmetry.space_group_name_H-M   'P 1'
#
loop_
_entity.id
_entity.type
_entity.pdbx_description
1 polymer ?
#
loop_
_entity_poly.entity_id
_entity_poly.type
_entity_poly.pdbx_seq_one_letter_code
_entity_poly.pdbx_strand_id
1 'polypeptide(L)'
;IGAIGTPDKITGFWAKYNIEGNKFITFYSINKQIDSELAGLKINALREYYKSFKTANTSMQLIVDGPRVRLLYTMNCFSKLDDCTPRKNADPNGWVVRSPDDTTEVVVLFDGTGEASDTPFPGSPYDK
;
A
#
# COMPACT_ATOMS: atom_id res chain seq x y z
N ILE A 1 12.37 -0.73 17.12
CA ILE A 1 11.82 -0.21 15.84
C ILE A 1 11.29 -1.42 15.08
N GLY A 2 10.03 -1.43 14.69
CA GLY A 2 9.48 -2.54 13.89
C GLY A 2 10.13 -2.53 12.51
N ALA A 3 10.56 -3.70 12.05
CA ALA A 3 11.17 -3.87 10.74
C ALA A 3 10.24 -4.76 9.91
N ILE A 4 9.47 -4.15 9.00
CA ILE A 4 8.83 -4.87 7.91
C ILE A 4 9.87 -5.01 6.78
N GLY A 5 9.95 -6.20 6.20
CA GLY A 5 10.82 -6.49 5.07
C GLY A 5 10.40 -5.75 3.80
N THR A 6 11.22 -5.83 2.77
CA THR A 6 10.93 -5.20 1.48
C THR A 6 10.15 -6.16 0.59
N PRO A 7 9.02 -5.74 0.00
CA PRO A 7 8.22 -6.63 -0.83
C PRO A 7 8.82 -6.75 -2.23
N ASP A 8 8.84 -7.96 -2.78
CA ASP A 8 9.32 -8.27 -4.13
C ASP A 8 8.18 -8.69 -5.07
N LYS A 9 7.01 -9.06 -4.53
CA LYS A 9 5.87 -9.54 -5.30
C LYS A 9 4.56 -9.19 -4.63
N ILE A 10 3.53 -8.99 -5.45
CA ILE A 10 2.14 -8.89 -5.02
C ILE A 10 1.28 -9.94 -5.74
N THR A 11 0.53 -10.70 -4.93
CA THR A 11 -0.44 -11.69 -5.42
C THR A 11 -1.74 -11.60 -4.63
N GLY A 12 -2.88 -11.74 -5.31
CA GLY A 12 -4.16 -11.78 -4.61
C GLY A 12 -5.37 -11.82 -5.53
N PHE A 13 -6.54 -12.06 -4.92
CA PHE A 13 -7.84 -12.04 -5.56
C PHE A 13 -8.79 -11.15 -4.77
N TRP A 14 -9.66 -10.41 -5.45
CA TRP A 14 -10.76 -9.67 -4.84
C TRP A 14 -11.95 -9.61 -5.80
N ALA A 15 -13.12 -9.23 -5.30
CA ALA A 15 -14.32 -9.15 -6.13
C ALA A 15 -15.16 -7.93 -5.76
N LYS A 16 -15.84 -7.37 -6.76
CA LYS A 16 -16.89 -6.37 -6.56
C LYS A 16 -18.19 -7.09 -6.23
N TYR A 17 -18.75 -6.76 -5.08
CA TYR A 17 -20.04 -7.27 -4.62
C TYR A 17 -21.14 -6.26 -4.90
N ASN A 18 -22.23 -6.71 -5.51
CA ASN A 18 -23.45 -5.94 -5.69
C ASN A 18 -24.44 -6.30 -4.58
N ILE A 19 -24.77 -5.31 -3.75
CA ILE A 19 -25.67 -5.46 -2.60
C ILE A 19 -27.11 -5.74 -3.05
N GLU A 20 -27.62 -5.02 -4.04
CA GLU A 20 -29.00 -5.17 -4.54
C GLU A 20 -29.26 -6.55 -5.13
N GLY A 21 -28.28 -7.06 -5.89
CA GLY A 21 -28.34 -8.38 -6.49
C GLY A 21 -27.87 -9.51 -5.58
N ASN A 22 -27.39 -9.21 -4.36
CA ASN A 22 -26.75 -10.15 -3.43
C ASN A 22 -25.74 -11.09 -4.12
N LYS A 23 -24.89 -10.55 -5.00
CA LYS A 23 -23.96 -11.36 -5.81
C LYS A 23 -22.67 -10.62 -6.17
N PHE A 24 -21.61 -11.39 -6.41
CA PHE A 24 -20.40 -10.86 -7.03
C PHE A 24 -20.66 -10.59 -8.52
N ILE A 25 -20.16 -9.45 -9.00
CA ILE A 25 -20.41 -8.97 -10.38
C ILE A 25 -19.13 -8.74 -11.18
N THR A 26 -17.98 -8.70 -10.53
CA THR A 26 -16.68 -8.56 -11.18
C THR A 26 -15.63 -9.16 -10.27
N PHE A 27 -14.72 -9.93 -10.84
CA PHE A 27 -13.63 -10.60 -10.14
C PHE A 27 -12.31 -10.01 -10.60
N TYR A 28 -11.35 -9.94 -9.70
CA TYR A 28 -10.04 -9.37 -9.96
C TYR A 28 -8.93 -10.28 -9.46
N SER A 29 -7.80 -10.26 -10.16
CA SER A 29 -6.58 -10.94 -9.73
C SER A 29 -5.36 -10.06 -9.94
N ILE A 30 -4.34 -10.26 -9.12
CA ILE A 30 -3.03 -9.66 -9.34
C ILE A 30 -1.94 -10.69 -9.14
N ASN A 31 -0.94 -10.65 -10.00
CA ASN A 31 0.31 -11.38 -9.87
C ASN A 31 1.39 -10.55 -10.55
N LYS A 32 2.05 -9.66 -9.79
CA LYS A 32 3.04 -8.71 -10.31
C LYS A 32 4.30 -8.70 -9.45
N GLN A 33 5.44 -8.50 -10.10
CA GLN A 33 6.70 -8.22 -9.44
C GLN A 33 6.72 -6.76 -8.96
N ILE A 34 7.41 -6.52 -7.86
CA ILE A 34 7.71 -5.20 -7.31
C ILE A 34 9.22 -5.00 -7.43
N ASP A 35 9.63 -3.80 -7.84
CA ASP A 35 11.02 -3.40 -7.77
C ASP A 35 11.44 -3.28 -6.29
N SER A 36 11.96 -4.38 -5.74
CA SER A 36 12.32 -4.50 -4.33
C SER A 36 13.46 -3.55 -3.96
N GLU A 37 14.39 -3.25 -4.88
CA GLU A 37 15.47 -2.30 -4.61
C GLU A 37 14.89 -0.89 -4.41
N LEU A 38 14.07 -0.43 -5.36
CA LEU A 38 13.42 0.88 -5.26
C LEU A 38 12.45 0.95 -4.07
N ALA A 39 11.70 -0.13 -3.79
CA ALA A 39 10.83 -0.20 -2.63
C ALA A 39 11.61 -0.05 -1.32
N GLY A 40 12.78 -0.69 -1.21
CA GLY A 40 13.67 -0.57 -0.05
C GLY A 40 14.19 0.85 0.14
N LEU A 41 14.59 1.51 -0.94
CA LEU A 41 15.02 2.92 -0.93
C LEU A 41 13.89 3.84 -0.46
N LYS A 42 12.67 3.64 -0.94
CA LYS A 42 11.49 4.41 -0.53
C LYS A 42 11.14 4.19 0.96
N ILE A 43 11.18 2.96 1.44
CA ILE A 43 10.98 2.63 2.85
C ILE A 43 11.99 3.38 3.73
N ASN A 44 13.28 3.34 3.34
CA ASN A 44 14.34 4.01 4.09
C ASN A 44 14.19 5.54 4.05
N ALA A 45 13.73 6.10 2.93
CA ALA A 45 13.43 7.52 2.84
C ALA A 45 12.38 7.94 3.90
N LEU A 46 11.30 7.17 4.07
CA LEU A 46 10.30 7.47 5.11
C LEU A 46 10.85 7.27 6.53
N ARG A 47 11.71 6.27 6.74
CA ARG A 47 12.36 6.03 8.06
C ARG A 47 13.23 7.20 8.51
N GLU A 48 13.90 7.85 7.58
CA GLU A 48 14.75 9.01 7.85
C GLU A 48 14.01 10.36 7.73
N TYR A 49 12.72 10.33 7.38
CA TYR A 49 11.97 11.54 7.06
C TYR A 49 11.75 12.45 8.27
N TYR A 50 11.42 11.91 9.43
CA TYR A 50 11.04 12.69 10.62
C TYR A 50 12.22 13.03 11.52
N LYS A 51 12.18 14.19 12.18
CA LYS A 51 13.24 14.64 13.11
C LYS A 51 13.38 13.74 14.34
N SER A 52 12.25 13.38 14.95
CA SER A 52 12.19 12.88 16.32
C SER A 52 11.25 11.67 16.47
N PHE A 53 10.85 11.03 15.37
CA PHE A 53 9.86 9.97 15.40
C PHE A 53 10.41 8.68 16.02
N LYS A 54 9.81 8.25 17.13
CA LYS A 54 10.32 7.15 17.99
C LYS A 54 9.50 5.87 17.93
N THR A 55 8.37 5.85 17.23
CA THR A 55 7.47 4.70 17.30
C THR A 55 8.01 3.52 16.48
N ALA A 56 7.67 2.31 16.92
CA ALA A 56 8.01 1.06 16.24
C ALA A 56 6.91 0.57 15.30
N ASN A 57 5.78 1.29 15.18
CA ASN A 57 4.58 0.81 14.53
C ASN A 57 4.60 1.13 13.04
N THR A 58 5.25 0.26 12.26
CA THR A 58 5.21 0.34 10.80
C THR A 58 4.12 -0.56 10.25
N SER A 59 3.49 -0.18 9.13
CA SER A 59 2.53 -1.05 8.43
C SER A 59 2.69 -0.95 6.92
N MET A 60 2.33 -2.05 6.24
CA MET A 60 2.02 -2.03 4.82
C MET A 60 0.51 -2.03 4.66
N GLN A 61 0.01 -1.13 3.81
CA GLN A 61 -1.40 -0.99 3.50
C GLN A 61 -1.61 -1.32 2.04
N LEU A 62 -2.44 -2.32 1.78
CA LEU A 62 -2.87 -2.66 0.43
C LEU A 62 -4.23 -2.03 0.16
N ILE A 63 -4.30 -1.19 -0.87
CA ILE A 63 -5.52 -0.47 -1.26
C ILE A 63 -5.92 -0.94 -2.65
N VAL A 64 -7.16 -1.38 -2.78
CA VAL A 64 -7.77 -1.80 -4.05
C VAL A 64 -8.93 -0.86 -4.41
N ASP A 65 -8.98 -0.45 -5.67
CA ASP A 65 -10.06 0.37 -6.24
C ASP A 65 -10.37 -0.14 -7.65
N GLY A 66 -11.44 -0.93 -7.76
CA GLY A 66 -11.70 -1.73 -8.96
C GLY A 66 -10.47 -2.60 -9.28
N PRO A 67 -9.91 -2.54 -10.50
CA PRO A 67 -8.70 -3.27 -10.84
C PRO A 67 -7.41 -2.59 -10.36
N ARG A 68 -7.44 -1.33 -9.90
CA ARG A 68 -6.22 -0.63 -9.45
C ARG A 68 -5.79 -1.13 -8.07
N VAL A 69 -4.50 -1.36 -7.90
CA VAL A 69 -3.89 -1.85 -6.67
C VAL A 69 -2.71 -0.96 -6.29
N ARG A 70 -2.69 -0.49 -5.04
CA ARG A 70 -1.59 0.28 -4.46
C ARG A 70 -1.08 -0.38 -3.19
N LEU A 71 0.22 -0.57 -3.09
CA LEU A 71 0.90 -0.97 -1.86
C LEU A 71 1.60 0.24 -1.26
N LEU A 72 1.17 0.65 -0.07
CA LEU A 72 1.72 1.77 0.67
C LEU A 72 2.52 1.25 1.87
N TYR A 73 3.59 1.94 2.20
CA TYR A 73 4.27 1.78 3.49
C TYR A 73 4.11 3.06 4.32
N THR A 74 3.82 2.89 5.60
CA THR A 74 3.72 3.99 6.56
C THR A 74 4.39 3.63 7.88
N MET A 75 4.84 4.66 8.57
CA MET A 75 5.29 4.57 9.96
C MET A 75 4.20 4.96 10.96
N ASN A 76 2.97 5.19 10.50
CA ASN A 76 1.81 5.58 11.31
C ASN A 76 2.12 6.79 12.22
N CYS A 77 2.83 7.79 11.69
CA CYS A 77 2.99 9.05 12.39
C CYS A 77 1.70 9.85 12.23
N PHE A 78 0.96 10.00 13.32
CA PHE A 78 -0.26 10.80 13.31
C PHE A 78 0.05 12.14 13.96
N SER A 79 0.03 13.24 13.20
CA SER A 79 0.43 14.57 13.68
C SER A 79 -0.38 15.09 14.87
N LYS A 80 -1.56 14.50 15.13
CA LYS A 80 -2.38 14.76 16.32
C LYS A 80 -1.82 14.14 17.61
N LEU A 81 -0.97 13.12 17.49
CA LEU A 81 -0.44 12.30 18.59
C LEU A 81 1.08 12.37 18.69
N ASP A 82 1.78 12.59 17.57
CA ASP A 82 3.23 12.51 17.46
C ASP A 82 3.84 13.78 16.84
N ASP A 83 5.15 14.00 17.09
CA ASP A 83 5.95 14.98 16.36
C ASP A 83 6.34 14.42 14.98
N CYS A 84 5.44 14.63 14.01
CA CYS A 84 5.64 14.27 12.60
C CYS A 84 6.39 15.35 11.81
N THR A 85 7.19 16.19 12.48
CA THR A 85 7.94 17.25 11.78
C THR A 85 9.02 16.64 10.88
N PRO A 86 9.01 16.93 9.57
CA PRO A 86 10.05 16.47 8.65
C PRO A 86 11.42 17.07 9.00
N ARG A 87 12.50 16.32 8.75
CA ARG A 87 13.87 16.84 8.75
C ARG A 87 14.06 17.87 7.63
N LYS A 88 15.11 18.69 7.74
CA LYS A 88 15.51 19.57 6.63
C LYS A 88 15.91 18.70 5.45
N ASN A 89 15.39 18.98 4.26
CA ASN A 89 15.61 18.20 3.04
C ASN A 89 15.29 16.69 3.23
N ALA A 90 14.23 16.39 3.98
CA ALA A 90 13.86 15.01 4.34
C ALA A 90 13.48 14.12 3.14
N ASP A 91 13.01 14.71 2.04
CA ASP A 91 12.58 13.97 0.85
C ASP A 91 13.07 14.64 -0.45
N PRO A 92 14.36 14.49 -0.79
CA PRO A 92 14.93 15.09 -2.01
C PRO A 92 14.38 14.45 -3.29
N ASN A 93 13.82 13.24 -3.22
CA ASN A 93 13.31 12.50 -4.36
C ASN A 93 11.80 12.68 -4.58
N GLY A 94 11.09 13.31 -3.64
CA GLY A 94 9.63 13.47 -3.71
C GLY A 94 8.87 12.16 -3.57
N TRP A 95 9.39 11.18 -2.82
CA TRP A 95 8.76 9.88 -2.64
C TRP A 95 7.72 9.83 -1.53
N VAL A 96 7.84 10.72 -0.55
CA VAL A 96 6.96 10.78 0.62
C VAL A 96 5.75 11.62 0.27
N VAL A 97 4.57 11.01 0.37
CA VAL A 97 3.28 11.62 0.03
C VAL A 97 2.30 11.47 1.18
N ARG A 98 1.20 12.22 1.15
CA ARG A 98 0.10 12.03 2.10
C ARG A 98 -0.67 10.75 1.78
N SER A 99 -1.11 10.04 2.82
CA SER A 99 -2.00 8.89 2.72
C SER A 99 -3.32 9.29 2.03
N PRO A 100 -4.06 8.34 1.42
CA PRO A 100 -5.31 8.66 0.72
C PRO A 100 -6.41 9.29 1.60
N ASP A 101 -6.38 9.02 2.91
CA ASP A 101 -7.26 9.63 3.91
C ASP A 101 -6.68 10.93 4.52
N ASP A 102 -5.53 11.38 4.02
CA ASP A 102 -4.81 12.58 4.44
C ASP A 102 -4.51 12.63 5.95
N THR A 103 -4.15 11.50 6.55
CA THR A 103 -3.84 11.40 7.99
C THR A 103 -2.35 11.25 8.31
N THR A 104 -1.57 10.58 7.47
CA THR A 104 -0.14 10.29 7.72
C THR A 104 0.68 10.33 6.43
N GLU A 105 2.00 10.45 6.54
CA GLU A 105 2.90 10.27 5.41
C GLU A 105 3.10 8.79 5.08
N VAL A 106 3.18 8.52 3.78
CA VAL A 106 3.36 7.21 3.20
C VAL A 106 4.37 7.28 2.06
N VAL A 107 4.86 6.11 1.65
CA VAL A 107 5.53 5.94 0.36
C VAL A 107 4.79 4.88 -0.45
N VAL A 108 4.64 5.15 -1.75
CA VAL A 108 4.00 4.22 -2.68
C VAL A 108 5.04 3.22 -3.18
N LEU A 109 4.94 1.98 -2.74
CA LEU A 109 5.84 0.89 -3.13
C LEU A 109 5.43 0.26 -4.47
N PHE A 110 4.12 0.22 -4.74
CA PHE A 110 3.56 -0.27 -5.98
C PHE A 110 2.27 0.50 -6.30
N ASP A 111 2.06 0.82 -7.58
CA ASP A 111 0.79 1.34 -8.11
C ASP A 111 0.61 0.73 -9.51
N GLY A 112 -0.45 -0.06 -9.67
CA GLY A 112 -0.67 -0.79 -10.92
C GLY A 112 -2.09 -1.31 -11.02
N THR A 113 -2.32 -2.14 -12.03
CA THR A 113 -3.64 -2.67 -12.35
C THR A 113 -3.58 -4.20 -12.41
N GLY A 114 -4.51 -4.85 -11.73
CA GLY A 114 -4.79 -6.27 -11.81
C GLY A 114 -5.67 -6.61 -13.02
N GLU A 115 -5.85 -7.90 -13.25
CA GLU A 115 -6.78 -8.41 -14.26
C GLU A 115 -8.21 -8.35 -13.73
N ALA A 116 -9.18 -8.16 -14.63
CA ALA A 116 -10.60 -8.17 -14.31
C ALA A 116 -11.32 -9.22 -15.16
N SER A 117 -12.34 -9.84 -14.60
CA SER A 117 -13.14 -10.88 -15.24
C SER A 117 -14.59 -10.84 -14.75
N ASP A 118 -15.53 -11.20 -15.62
CA ASP A 118 -16.95 -11.37 -15.27
C ASP A 118 -17.22 -12.74 -14.59
N THR A 119 -16.28 -13.69 -14.70
CA THR A 119 -16.31 -14.98 -14.00
C THR A 119 -15.15 -15.10 -13.01
N PRO A 120 -15.29 -15.90 -11.93
CA PRO A 120 -14.20 -16.16 -11.00
C PRO A 120 -12.92 -16.63 -11.70
N PHE A 121 -11.76 -16.22 -11.19
CA PHE A 121 -10.48 -16.76 -11.62
C PHE A 121 -10.30 -18.18 -11.06
N PRO A 122 -9.70 -19.12 -11.82
CA PRO A 122 -9.43 -20.47 -11.32
C PRO A 122 -8.64 -20.47 -10.02
N GLY A 123 -9.10 -21.22 -9.01
CA GLY A 123 -8.46 -21.32 -7.70
C GLY A 123 -8.63 -20.09 -6.80
N SER A 124 -9.42 -19.10 -7.23
CA SER A 124 -9.80 -17.98 -6.36
C SER A 124 -10.84 -18.44 -5.32
N PRO A 125 -11.00 -17.72 -4.18
CA PRO A 125 -12.04 -18.03 -3.19
C PRO A 125 -13.49 -17.93 -3.73
N TYR A 126 -13.65 -17.39 -4.94
CA TYR A 126 -14.92 -17.18 -5.62
C TYR A 126 -15.22 -18.26 -6.66
N ASP A 127 -14.27 -19.16 -6.94
CA ASP A 127 -14.38 -20.29 -7.86
C ASP A 127 -15.13 -21.44 -7.15
N LYS A 128 -16.46 -21.45 -7.28
CA LYS A 128 -17.37 -22.40 -6.62
C LYS A 128 -18.46 -22.87 -7.56
#